data_AF-A0A2P5C3J5-F1
#
_entry.id   AF-A0A2P5C3J5-F1
#
_cell.length_a   1.000
_cell.length_b   1.000
_cell.length_c   1.000
_cell.angle_alpha   90.00
_cell.angle_beta   90.00
_cell.angle_gamma   90.00
#
_symmetry.space_group_name_H-M   'P 1'
#
loop_
_entity.id
_entity.type
_entity.pdbx_description
1 polymer ?
#
loop_
_entity_poly.entity_id
_entity_poly.type
_entity_poly.pdbx_seq_one_letter_code
_entity_poly.pdbx_strand_id
1 'polypeptide(L)'
;MKREGKYMVRSTIEEGDIVTTKFRKYGTTNVSRSVIFNTATEEFYCECEGFPTNGIPCRHILATMKSRNMNKIPNSLILRRWTAQAKTEEESRESYNPKCKYTCTVESARFGHIHNQGAEIAYSAKNEGMFRLGNTHMEKVVNIVRTVWQEYTDDAKKKTTEAAKETEIDIRNPVFTKTKRTSNCPAIGRKTVRRCSICNKEGHNKTTCLRRETNTVDSPDLSLNLEDLSNNTIRLDEETDTW
;
A
#
# COMPACT_ATOMS: atom_id res chain seq x y z
N MET A 1 22.26 8.98 23.99
CA MET A 1 21.15 8.86 24.96
C MET A 1 20.00 8.09 24.33
N LYS A 2 19.68 6.89 24.83
CA LYS A 2 18.51 6.12 24.39
C LYS A 2 17.26 6.84 24.91
N ARG A 3 16.42 7.37 24.01
CA ARG A 3 15.20 8.08 24.40
C ARG A 3 14.24 7.08 25.03
N GLU A 4 13.95 7.21 26.32
CA GLU A 4 12.89 6.45 26.97
C GLU A 4 11.52 6.77 26.34
N GLY A 5 10.58 5.84 26.48
CA GLY A 5 9.24 5.97 25.90
C GLY A 5 8.51 7.23 26.38
N LYS A 6 7.83 7.93 25.47
CA LYS A 6 7.08 9.17 25.74
C LYS A 6 5.85 8.98 26.64
N TYR A 7 5.66 7.85 27.31
CA TYR A 7 4.44 7.52 28.06
C TYR A 7 4.76 7.23 29.52
N MET A 8 4.01 7.86 30.40
CA MET A 8 4.07 7.65 31.85
C MET A 8 2.78 7.00 32.34
N VAL A 9 2.90 6.09 33.31
CA VAL A 9 1.74 5.52 34.01
C VAL A 9 1.16 6.61 34.91
N ARG A 10 -0.15 6.86 34.81
CA ARG A 10 -0.87 7.84 35.62
C ARG A 10 -1.57 7.17 36.81
N SER A 11 -2.15 6.01 36.57
CA SER A 11 -2.89 5.26 37.58
C SER A 11 -2.96 3.80 37.16
N THR A 12 -2.97 2.93 38.16
CA THR A 12 -3.25 1.50 38.01
C THR A 12 -4.45 1.19 38.89
N ILE A 13 -5.47 0.57 38.31
CA ILE A 13 -6.68 0.13 39.00
C ILE A 13 -6.67 -1.39 38.92
N GLU A 14 -6.80 -2.06 40.06
CA GLU A 14 -6.78 -3.52 40.16
C GLU A 14 -8.14 -3.97 40.71
N GLU A 15 -8.89 -4.72 39.90
CA GLU A 15 -10.22 -5.26 40.20
C GLU A 15 -10.18 -6.78 39.99
N GLY A 16 -9.92 -7.53 41.05
CA GLY A 16 -9.72 -8.98 40.97
C GLY A 16 -8.54 -9.33 40.06
N ASP A 17 -8.80 -10.15 39.04
CA ASP A 17 -7.79 -10.55 38.03
C ASP A 17 -7.58 -9.50 36.94
N ILE A 18 -8.30 -8.39 36.96
CA ILE A 18 -8.24 -7.36 35.91
C ILE A 18 -7.45 -6.16 36.42
N VAL A 19 -6.41 -5.81 35.68
CA VAL A 19 -5.60 -4.63 35.97
C VAL A 19 -5.68 -3.65 34.81
N THR A 20 -6.22 -2.47 35.10
CA THR A 20 -6.31 -1.37 34.14
C THR A 20 -5.23 -0.34 34.42
N THR A 21 -4.26 -0.23 33.52
CA THR A 21 -3.18 0.77 33.58
C THR A 21 -3.50 1.93 32.64
N LYS A 22 -3.56 3.15 33.16
CA LYS A 22 -3.78 4.37 32.36
C LYS A 22 -2.47 5.09 32.10
N PHE A 23 -2.25 5.47 30.85
CA PHE A 23 -1.06 6.14 30.36
C PHE A 23 -1.36 7.57 29.95
N ARG A 24 -0.38 8.44 30.13
CA ARG A 24 -0.35 9.79 29.57
C ARG A 24 0.91 9.98 28.76
N LYS A 25 0.79 10.64 27.61
CA LYS A 25 1.95 11.03 26.80
C LYS A 25 2.61 12.27 27.41
N TYR A 26 3.92 12.21 27.66
CA TYR A 26 4.74 13.30 28.17
C TYR A 26 4.59 14.55 27.30
N GLY A 27 4.39 15.71 27.94
CA GLY A 27 4.19 17.00 27.26
C GLY A 27 2.78 17.24 26.68
N THR A 28 1.82 16.32 26.87
CA THR A 28 0.42 16.51 26.43
C THR A 28 -0.56 16.23 27.57
N THR A 29 -1.57 17.08 27.74
CA THR A 29 -2.61 16.96 28.79
C THR A 29 -3.82 16.11 28.37
N ASN A 30 -4.13 16.08 27.07
CA ASN A 30 -5.44 15.60 26.58
C ASN A 30 -5.46 14.18 25.99
N VAL A 31 -4.31 13.47 25.89
CA VAL A 31 -4.28 12.11 25.34
C VAL A 31 -3.93 11.12 26.42
N SER A 32 -4.96 10.47 26.97
CA SER A 32 -4.82 9.27 27.79
C SER A 32 -5.15 8.02 26.98
N ARG A 33 -4.44 6.93 27.26
CA ARG A 33 -4.75 5.59 26.74
C ARG A 33 -4.78 4.62 27.91
N SER A 34 -5.59 3.58 27.84
CA SER A 34 -5.55 2.49 28.82
C SER A 34 -5.10 1.16 28.21
N VAL A 35 -4.54 0.33 29.08
CA VAL A 35 -4.26 -1.09 28.83
C VAL A 35 -4.91 -1.88 29.95
N ILE A 36 -5.73 -2.84 29.56
CA ILE A 36 -6.32 -3.83 30.44
C ILE A 36 -5.43 -5.07 30.36
N PHE A 37 -5.05 -5.61 31.50
CA PHE A 37 -4.27 -6.82 31.62
C PHE A 37 -5.01 -7.79 32.55
N ASN A 38 -5.33 -8.97 32.04
CA ASN A 38 -5.90 -10.05 32.84
C ASN A 38 -4.75 -10.90 33.43
N THR A 39 -4.61 -10.92 34.75
CA THR A 39 -3.54 -11.67 35.43
C THR A 39 -3.77 -13.18 35.42
N ALA A 40 -5.01 -13.65 35.29
CA ALA A 40 -5.34 -15.07 35.27
C ALA A 40 -5.08 -15.70 33.89
N THR A 41 -5.44 -15.01 32.80
CA THR A 41 -5.23 -15.49 31.42
C THR A 41 -3.95 -14.98 30.77
N GLU A 42 -3.24 -14.08 31.46
CA GLU A 42 -2.10 -13.30 30.95
C GLU A 42 -2.42 -12.47 29.68
N GLU A 43 -3.69 -12.13 29.42
CA GLU A 43 -4.10 -11.42 28.20
C GLU A 43 -4.03 -9.91 28.33
N PHE A 44 -3.65 -9.24 27.24
CA PHE A 44 -3.56 -7.78 27.17
C PHE A 44 -4.53 -7.23 26.13
N TYR A 45 -5.25 -6.19 26.52
CA TYR A 45 -6.06 -5.38 25.64
C TYR A 45 -5.64 -3.92 25.75
N CYS A 46 -5.43 -3.26 24.61
CA CYS A 46 -5.08 -1.84 24.59
C CYS A 46 -6.05 -1.07 23.70
N GLU A 47 -6.55 0.06 24.19
CA GLU A 47 -7.44 0.97 23.45
C GLU A 47 -6.88 1.47 22.11
N CYS A 48 -5.57 1.35 21.87
CA CYS A 48 -4.99 1.75 20.60
C CYS A 48 -5.07 0.67 19.52
N GLU A 49 -5.56 -0.53 19.86
CA GLU A 49 -5.70 -1.72 18.99
C GLU A 49 -4.43 -2.12 18.21
N GLY A 50 -3.27 -1.61 18.62
CA GLY A 50 -2.04 -1.76 17.85
C GLY A 50 -1.56 -3.21 17.75
N PHE A 51 -1.85 -4.03 18.77
CA PHE A 51 -1.52 -5.46 18.74
C PHE A 51 -2.46 -6.24 17.81
N PRO A 52 -3.80 -6.15 17.91
CA PRO A 52 -4.69 -6.74 16.91
C PRO A 52 -4.39 -6.33 15.46
N THR A 53 -4.01 -5.07 15.22
CA THR A 53 -3.74 -4.56 13.86
C THR A 53 -2.38 -5.00 13.31
N ASN A 54 -1.30 -4.85 14.09
CA ASN A 54 0.07 -5.08 13.59
C ASN A 54 0.63 -6.45 14.01
N GLY A 55 0.03 -7.07 15.02
CA GLY A 55 0.48 -8.30 15.68
C GLY A 55 1.84 -8.20 16.35
N ILE A 56 2.21 -7.00 16.78
CA ILE A 56 3.35 -6.71 17.64
C ILE A 56 2.84 -5.86 18.82
N PRO A 57 3.22 -6.15 20.07
CA PRO A 57 2.77 -5.40 21.23
C PRO A 57 3.00 -3.90 21.04
N CYS A 58 1.94 -3.11 21.23
CA CYS A 58 2.08 -1.67 21.08
C CYS A 58 2.92 -1.09 22.22
N ARG A 59 3.44 0.13 22.02
CA ARG A 59 4.21 0.86 23.04
C ARG A 59 3.50 0.98 24.40
N HIS A 60 2.17 0.95 24.44
CA HIS A 60 1.41 1.03 25.69
C HIS A 60 1.45 -0.32 26.43
N ILE A 61 1.25 -1.43 25.72
CA ILE A 61 1.38 -2.79 26.29
C ILE A 61 2.80 -3.00 26.85
N LEU A 62 3.82 -2.63 26.07
CA LEU A 62 5.22 -2.70 26.51
C LEU A 62 5.49 -1.83 27.74
N ALA A 63 4.85 -0.65 27.83
CA ALA A 63 4.96 0.20 29.01
C ALA A 63 4.27 -0.43 30.24
N THR A 64 3.11 -1.09 30.08
CA THR A 64 2.46 -1.86 31.15
C THR A 64 3.38 -2.97 31.65
N MET A 65 3.97 -3.74 30.74
CA MET A 65 4.91 -4.81 31.09
C MET A 65 6.12 -4.27 31.87
N LYS A 66 6.71 -3.16 31.41
CA LYS A 66 7.83 -2.49 32.12
C LYS A 66 7.40 -2.03 33.51
N SER A 67 6.23 -1.42 33.67
CA SER A 67 5.75 -0.97 34.99
C SER A 67 5.45 -2.12 35.95
N ARG A 68 5.22 -3.32 35.43
CA ARG A 68 4.98 -4.55 36.20
C ARG A 68 6.21 -5.42 36.35
N ASN A 69 7.40 -4.93 35.97
CA ASN A 69 8.65 -5.68 35.99
C ASN A 69 8.56 -7.07 35.35
N MET A 70 7.80 -7.19 34.25
CA MET A 70 7.67 -8.44 33.52
C MET A 70 8.91 -8.67 32.67
N ASN A 71 9.64 -9.74 32.95
CA ASN A 71 10.89 -10.07 32.27
C ASN A 71 10.71 -11.07 31.11
N LYS A 72 9.49 -11.59 30.93
CA LYS A 72 9.11 -12.51 29.86
C LYS A 72 7.93 -11.94 29.10
N ILE A 73 7.90 -12.15 27.78
CA ILE A 73 6.74 -11.83 26.95
C ILE A 73 5.68 -12.93 27.16
N PRO A 74 4.47 -12.59 27.61
CA PRO A 74 3.37 -13.55 27.78
C PRO A 74 2.98 -14.20 26.47
N ASN A 75 2.52 -15.46 26.54
CA ASN A 75 2.12 -16.21 25.34
C ASN A 75 0.98 -15.53 24.58
N SER A 76 0.09 -14.82 25.28
CA SER A 76 -0.99 -14.02 24.69
C SER A 76 -0.50 -12.94 23.71
N LEU A 77 0.77 -12.51 23.83
CA LEU A 77 1.41 -11.52 22.98
C LEU A 77 2.29 -12.11 21.88
N ILE A 78 2.42 -13.44 21.82
CA ILE A 78 3.22 -14.15 20.81
C ILE A 78 2.29 -14.82 19.82
N LEU A 79 2.23 -14.30 18.59
CA LEU A 79 1.44 -14.95 17.53
C LEU A 79 2.21 -16.12 16.93
N ARG A 80 1.50 -17.16 16.49
CA ARG A 80 2.08 -18.37 15.87
C ARG A 80 3.08 -18.07 14.76
N ARG A 81 2.80 -17.06 13.92
CA ARG A 81 3.70 -16.63 12.84
C ARG A 81 5.08 -16.13 13.30
N TRP A 82 5.23 -15.79 14.57
CA TRP A 82 6.49 -15.39 15.21
C TRP A 82 7.23 -16.55 15.89
N THR A 83 6.66 -17.76 15.88
CA THR A 83 7.27 -18.96 16.47
C THR A 83 8.04 -19.75 15.40
N ALA A 84 9.00 -20.58 15.83
CA ALA A 84 9.72 -21.50 14.93
C ALA A 84 8.77 -22.50 14.22
N GLN A 85 7.61 -22.76 14.83
CA GLN A 85 6.55 -23.62 14.33
C GLN A 85 5.62 -22.93 13.33
N ALA A 86 5.96 -21.72 12.85
CA ALA A 86 5.17 -21.02 11.83
C ALA A 86 4.93 -21.86 10.56
N LYS A 87 5.79 -22.84 10.27
CA LYS A 87 5.75 -23.71 9.08
C LYS A 87 5.41 -25.18 9.36
N THR A 88 5.31 -25.60 10.62
CA THR A 88 5.03 -27.01 10.96
C THR A 88 3.51 -27.18 11.03
N GLU A 89 2.92 -27.55 9.91
CA GLU A 89 1.52 -27.94 9.82
C GLU A 89 1.34 -29.35 10.40
N GLU A 90 0.64 -29.43 11.53
CA GLU A 90 -0.27 -30.56 11.79
C GLU A 90 -1.49 -30.02 12.55
N GLU A 91 -2.14 -29.01 11.98
CA GLU A 91 -3.54 -28.73 12.30
C GLU A 91 -4.39 -29.56 11.34
N SER A 92 -5.15 -30.48 11.93
CA SER A 92 -6.21 -31.29 11.30
C SER A 92 -6.76 -30.67 10.03
N ARG A 93 -6.75 -31.44 8.93
CA ARG A 93 -7.34 -31.12 7.61
C ARG A 93 -8.87 -31.02 7.64
N GLU A 94 -9.46 -30.58 8.74
CA GLU A 94 -10.89 -30.28 8.85
C GLU A 94 -11.05 -28.74 8.81
N SER A 95 -11.46 -28.24 7.64
CA SER A 95 -11.86 -26.84 7.39
C SER A 95 -10.74 -25.79 7.28
N TYR A 96 -9.85 -25.94 6.30
CA TYR A 96 -9.04 -24.81 5.81
C TYR A 96 -9.71 -24.15 4.60
N ASN A 97 -10.85 -23.50 4.82
CA ASN A 97 -11.25 -22.38 3.97
C ASN A 97 -10.87 -21.09 4.72
N PRO A 98 -9.75 -20.44 4.39
CA PRO A 98 -9.39 -19.18 5.04
C PRO A 98 -10.48 -18.15 4.74
N LYS A 99 -11.29 -17.80 5.76
CA LYS A 99 -12.19 -16.65 5.67
C LYS A 99 -11.35 -15.41 5.49
N CYS A 100 -11.18 -14.98 4.25
CA CYS A 100 -10.44 -13.77 3.92
C CYS A 100 -11.16 -12.57 4.52
N LYS A 101 -10.52 -11.91 5.48
CA LYS A 101 -11.06 -10.77 6.23
C LYS A 101 -11.04 -9.46 5.42
N TYR A 102 -10.30 -9.39 4.31
CA TYR A 102 -10.18 -8.21 3.47
C TYR A 102 -10.04 -8.59 1.99
N THR A 103 -11.09 -8.33 1.20
CA THR A 103 -11.01 -8.04 -0.25
C THR A 103 -10.28 -9.05 -1.16
N CYS A 104 -10.36 -10.35 -0.88
CA CYS A 104 -10.04 -11.33 -1.91
C CYS A 104 -11.24 -11.39 -2.87
N THR A 105 -11.09 -10.90 -4.11
CA THR A 105 -12.09 -11.15 -5.15
C THR A 105 -12.32 -12.66 -5.21
N VAL A 106 -13.55 -13.11 -5.51
CA VAL A 106 -13.89 -14.54 -5.57
C VAL A 106 -12.90 -15.33 -6.43
N GLU A 107 -12.37 -14.69 -7.47
CA GLU A 107 -11.33 -15.21 -8.36
C GLU A 107 -10.00 -15.49 -7.65
N SER A 108 -9.54 -14.60 -6.78
CA SER A 108 -8.28 -14.73 -6.05
C SER A 108 -8.33 -15.90 -5.04
N ALA A 109 -9.50 -16.13 -4.43
CA ALA A 109 -9.70 -17.27 -3.53
C ALA A 109 -9.68 -18.61 -4.30
N ARG A 110 -10.35 -18.66 -5.47
CA ARG A 110 -10.33 -19.83 -6.36
C ARG A 110 -8.94 -20.14 -6.88
N PHE A 111 -8.19 -19.12 -7.30
CA PHE A 111 -6.81 -19.27 -7.73
C PHE A 111 -5.93 -19.85 -6.62
N GLY A 112 -6.00 -19.28 -5.40
CA GLY A 112 -5.21 -19.76 -4.27
C GLY A 112 -5.48 -21.23 -3.92
N HIS A 113 -6.74 -21.65 -3.96
CA HIS A 113 -7.12 -23.05 -3.71
C HIS A 113 -6.48 -24.01 -4.72
N ILE A 114 -6.63 -23.74 -6.02
CA ILE A 114 -6.09 -24.59 -7.10
C ILE A 114 -4.55 -24.59 -7.08
N HIS A 115 -3.94 -23.43 -6.83
CA HIS A 115 -2.49 -23.30 -6.74
C HIS A 115 -1.91 -24.19 -5.63
N ASN A 116 -2.54 -24.21 -4.44
CA ASN A 116 -2.09 -25.03 -3.33
C ASN A 116 -2.19 -26.53 -3.63
N GLN A 117 -3.27 -26.98 -4.29
CA GLN A 117 -3.38 -28.36 -4.75
C GLN A 117 -2.27 -28.74 -5.75
N GLY A 118 -1.95 -27.83 -6.69
CA GLY A 118 -0.83 -28.01 -7.61
C GLY A 118 0.53 -28.10 -6.90
N ALA A 119 0.72 -27.30 -5.85
CA ALA A 119 1.94 -27.32 -5.05
C ALA A 119 2.13 -28.64 -4.27
N GLU A 120 1.05 -29.23 -3.73
CA GLU A 120 1.10 -30.56 -3.10
C GLU A 120 1.55 -31.64 -4.10
N ILE A 121 0.99 -31.62 -5.33
CA ILE A 121 1.37 -32.56 -6.40
C ILE A 121 2.84 -32.32 -6.81
N ALA A 122 3.27 -31.07 -6.95
CA ALA A 122 4.65 -30.74 -7.28
C ALA A 122 5.65 -31.21 -6.20
N TYR A 123 5.28 -31.14 -4.92
CA TYR A 123 6.11 -31.62 -3.82
C TYR A 123 6.35 -33.14 -3.87
N SER A 124 5.41 -33.90 -4.44
CA SER A 124 5.54 -35.35 -4.64
C SER A 124 6.62 -35.76 -5.64
N ALA A 125 7.23 -34.79 -6.36
CA ALA A 125 8.34 -35.01 -7.30
C ALA A 125 9.59 -35.65 -6.67
N LYS A 126 9.70 -35.67 -5.34
CA LYS A 126 10.80 -36.36 -4.63
C LYS A 126 10.78 -37.88 -4.82
N ASN A 127 9.64 -38.47 -5.19
CA ASN A 127 9.49 -39.89 -5.47
C ASN A 127 9.02 -40.07 -6.92
N GLU A 128 9.79 -40.82 -7.71
CA GLU A 128 9.54 -41.03 -9.13
C GLU A 128 8.16 -41.65 -9.44
N GLY A 129 7.71 -42.60 -8.62
CA GLY A 129 6.40 -43.22 -8.78
C GLY A 129 5.26 -42.23 -8.53
N MET A 130 5.38 -41.43 -7.48
CA MET A 130 4.40 -40.40 -7.12
C MET A 130 4.41 -39.25 -8.14
N PHE A 131 5.59 -38.87 -8.64
CA PHE A 131 5.75 -37.91 -9.73
C PHE A 131 4.99 -38.35 -10.99
N ARG A 132 5.24 -39.58 -11.47
CA ARG A 132 4.60 -40.10 -12.69
C ARG A 132 3.07 -40.16 -12.55
N LEU A 133 2.58 -40.59 -11.38
CA LEU A 133 1.15 -40.63 -11.10
C LEU A 133 0.57 -39.20 -11.08
N GLY A 134 1.18 -38.30 -10.30
CA GLY A 134 0.77 -36.91 -10.18
C GLY A 134 0.78 -36.17 -11.53
N ASN A 135 1.82 -36.36 -12.33
CA ASN A 135 1.94 -35.75 -13.65
C ASN A 135 0.85 -36.26 -14.61
N THR A 136 0.61 -37.57 -14.65
CA THR A 136 -0.43 -38.16 -15.51
C THR A 136 -1.82 -37.60 -15.20
N HIS A 137 -2.13 -37.42 -13.91
CA HIS A 137 -3.42 -36.84 -13.51
C HIS A 137 -3.47 -35.33 -13.76
N MET A 138 -2.39 -34.60 -13.50
CA MET A 138 -2.30 -33.16 -13.76
C MET A 138 -2.49 -32.84 -15.25
N GLU A 139 -1.83 -33.58 -16.13
CA GLU A 139 -1.97 -33.42 -17.59
C GLU A 139 -3.41 -33.61 -18.06
N LYS A 140 -4.12 -34.62 -17.51
CA LYS A 140 -5.55 -34.83 -17.81
C LYS A 140 -6.40 -33.65 -17.37
N VAL A 141 -6.20 -33.14 -16.15
CA VAL A 141 -6.94 -31.98 -15.64
C VAL A 141 -6.67 -30.74 -16.49
N VAL A 142 -5.41 -30.45 -16.79
CA VAL A 142 -5.02 -29.30 -17.63
C VAL A 142 -5.63 -29.41 -19.02
N ASN A 143 -5.63 -30.61 -19.62
CA ASN A 143 -6.25 -30.83 -20.93
C ASN A 143 -7.76 -30.59 -20.91
N ILE A 144 -8.48 -31.09 -19.90
CA ILE A 144 -9.93 -30.85 -19.76
C ILE A 144 -10.23 -29.35 -19.61
N VAL A 145 -9.49 -28.66 -18.74
CA VAL A 145 -9.69 -27.22 -18.53
C VAL A 145 -9.43 -26.46 -19.83
N ARG A 146 -8.37 -26.82 -20.56
CA ARG A 146 -8.03 -26.20 -21.84
C ARG A 146 -9.10 -26.43 -22.91
N THR A 147 -9.65 -27.64 -23.04
CA THR A 147 -10.70 -27.93 -24.03
C THR A 147 -11.98 -27.16 -23.72
N VAL A 148 -12.43 -27.16 -22.46
CA VAL A 148 -13.63 -26.40 -22.06
C VAL A 148 -13.43 -24.89 -22.26
N TRP A 149 -12.22 -24.38 -22.01
CA TRP A 149 -11.92 -22.97 -22.23
C TRP A 149 -11.94 -22.60 -23.72
N GLN A 150 -11.44 -23.48 -24.58
CA GLN A 150 -11.50 -23.31 -26.04
C GLN A 150 -12.94 -23.29 -26.55
N GLU A 151 -13.76 -24.27 -26.16
CA GLU A 151 -15.20 -24.34 -26.50
C GLU A 151 -15.95 -23.06 -26.10
N TYR A 152 -15.72 -22.55 -24.88
CA TYR A 152 -16.31 -21.30 -24.41
C TYR A 152 -15.94 -20.10 -25.29
N THR A 153 -14.68 -20.00 -25.72
CA THR A 153 -14.23 -18.88 -26.57
C THR A 153 -14.73 -18.97 -28.00
N ASP A 154 -14.94 -20.18 -28.52
CA ASP A 154 -15.45 -20.39 -29.88
C ASP A 154 -16.96 -20.17 -29.95
N ASP A 155 -17.72 -20.56 -28.92
CA ASP A 155 -19.14 -20.22 -28.77
C ASP A 155 -19.39 -18.71 -28.63
N ALA A 156 -18.52 -18.00 -27.90
CA ALA A 156 -18.58 -16.55 -27.77
C ALA A 156 -18.34 -15.83 -29.12
N LYS A 157 -17.37 -16.32 -29.91
CA LYS A 157 -17.11 -15.80 -31.26
C LYS A 157 -18.28 -16.08 -32.21
N LYS A 158 -18.86 -17.28 -32.18
CA LYS A 158 -19.98 -17.68 -33.03
C LYS A 158 -21.23 -16.84 -32.77
N LYS A 159 -21.59 -16.61 -31.50
CA LYS A 159 -22.70 -15.72 -31.09
C LYS A 159 -22.49 -14.27 -31.51
N THR A 160 -21.25 -13.78 -31.47
CA THR A 160 -20.93 -12.40 -31.90
C THR A 160 -21.04 -12.23 -33.42
N THR A 161 -20.66 -13.25 -34.20
CA THR A 161 -20.79 -13.22 -35.66
C THR A 161 -22.23 -13.38 -36.17
N GLU A 162 -23.09 -14.06 -35.42
CA GLU A 162 -24.51 -14.19 -35.75
C GLU A 162 -25.29 -12.92 -35.39
N ALA A 163 -25.02 -12.30 -34.23
CA ALA A 163 -25.63 -11.03 -33.82
C ALA A 163 -25.24 -9.86 -34.74
N ALA A 164 -24.02 -9.83 -35.28
CA ALA A 164 -23.56 -8.78 -36.19
C ALA A 164 -24.24 -8.81 -37.58
N LYS A 165 -24.92 -9.92 -37.94
CA LYS A 165 -25.63 -10.04 -39.23
C LYS A 165 -27.09 -9.57 -39.17
N GLU A 166 -27.68 -9.39 -37.98
CA GLU A 166 -29.11 -9.07 -37.84
C GLU A 166 -29.41 -7.62 -37.41
N THR A 167 -28.41 -6.81 -37.04
CA THR A 167 -28.66 -5.41 -36.65
C THR A 167 -27.72 -4.43 -37.36
N GLU A 168 -28.03 -4.11 -38.62
CA GLU A 168 -27.59 -2.86 -39.21
C GLU A 168 -28.55 -1.74 -38.74
N ILE A 169 -28.42 -1.33 -37.48
CA ILE A 169 -29.11 -0.15 -36.93
C ILE A 169 -28.04 0.93 -36.73
N ASP A 170 -28.09 2.01 -37.51
CA ASP A 170 -27.27 3.21 -37.32
C ASP A 170 -27.73 3.96 -36.05
N ILE A 171 -27.24 3.50 -34.90
CA ILE A 171 -27.45 4.20 -33.62
C ILE A 171 -26.52 5.41 -33.56
N ARG A 172 -27.03 6.56 -33.95
CA ARG A 172 -26.35 7.84 -33.75
C ARG A 172 -26.41 8.26 -32.28
N ASN A 173 -25.30 8.81 -31.78
CA ASN A 173 -25.22 9.29 -30.40
C ASN A 173 -26.26 10.39 -30.11
N PRO A 174 -27.03 10.30 -29.01
CA PRO A 174 -27.89 11.38 -28.58
C PRO A 174 -27.07 12.59 -28.12
N VAL A 175 -27.59 13.79 -28.40
CA VAL A 175 -26.91 15.06 -28.08
C VAL A 175 -26.87 15.25 -26.55
N PHE A 176 -25.67 15.41 -26.00
CA PHE A 176 -25.47 15.64 -24.57
C PHE A 176 -26.12 16.95 -24.11
N THR A 177 -26.95 16.89 -23.06
CA THR A 177 -27.34 18.07 -22.26
C THR A 177 -26.67 18.00 -20.89
N LYS A 178 -26.31 19.17 -20.35
CA LYS A 178 -25.55 19.29 -19.09
C LYS A 178 -26.47 19.08 -17.88
N THR A 179 -26.17 18.10 -17.03
CA THR A 179 -26.76 17.97 -15.68
C THR A 179 -25.82 18.47 -14.59
N LYS A 180 -26.44 18.97 -13.51
CA LYS A 180 -25.83 19.75 -12.42
C LYS A 180 -25.09 18.83 -11.44
N ARG A 181 -23.78 19.10 -11.24
CA ARG A 181 -22.86 18.52 -10.25
C ARG A 181 -22.49 17.03 -10.44
N THR A 182 -21.51 16.79 -11.31
CA THR A 182 -20.47 15.75 -11.12
C THR A 182 -19.21 16.17 -11.85
N SER A 183 -18.07 16.05 -11.19
CA SER A 183 -16.74 16.42 -11.70
C SER A 183 -16.33 15.53 -12.89
N ASN A 184 -15.81 16.17 -13.94
CA ASN A 184 -15.41 15.61 -15.24
C ASN A 184 -14.86 14.17 -15.25
N CYS A 185 -15.51 13.29 -16.01
CA CYS A 185 -14.84 12.16 -16.66
C CYS A 185 -13.90 12.69 -17.77
N PRO A 186 -12.79 12.00 -18.10
CA PRO A 186 -11.84 12.49 -19.10
C PRO A 186 -12.47 12.43 -20.49
N ALA A 187 -12.72 13.59 -21.09
CA ALA A 187 -13.06 13.66 -22.49
C ALA A 187 -11.86 13.19 -23.32
N ILE A 188 -12.11 12.30 -24.28
CA ILE A 188 -11.24 12.04 -25.42
C ILE A 188 -11.21 13.34 -26.25
N GLY A 189 -10.36 14.27 -25.82
CA GLY A 189 -10.09 15.53 -26.49
C GLY A 189 -8.71 15.47 -27.11
N ARG A 190 -8.56 16.02 -28.32
CA ARG A 190 -7.26 16.22 -28.99
C ARG A 190 -6.25 16.76 -27.98
N LYS A 191 -5.10 16.10 -27.86
CA LYS A 191 -3.98 16.57 -27.02
C LYS A 191 -3.65 18.00 -27.44
N THR A 192 -4.00 18.97 -26.61
CA THR A 192 -3.61 20.36 -26.85
C THR A 192 -2.11 20.45 -26.62
N VAL A 193 -1.36 20.77 -27.70
CA VAL A 193 0.09 20.95 -27.58
C VAL A 193 0.34 22.18 -26.71
N ARG A 194 1.18 22.01 -25.69
CA ARG A 194 1.47 23.07 -24.73
C ARG A 194 2.32 24.14 -25.39
N ARG A 195 1.83 25.39 -25.37
CA ARG A 195 2.53 26.58 -25.87
C ARG A 195 3.15 27.37 -24.73
N CYS A 196 4.27 28.04 -25.02
CA CYS A 196 4.92 28.94 -24.10
C CYS A 196 4.03 30.16 -23.80
N SER A 197 3.78 30.49 -22.53
CA SER A 197 2.90 31.61 -22.17
C SER A 197 3.48 33.00 -22.48
N ILE A 198 4.75 33.10 -22.90
CA ILE A 198 5.42 34.37 -23.21
C ILE A 198 5.39 34.64 -24.72
N CYS A 199 5.73 33.64 -25.55
CA CYS A 199 5.83 33.81 -27.01
C CYS A 199 4.80 32.99 -27.80
N ASN A 200 3.97 32.20 -27.12
CA ASN A 200 2.93 31.34 -27.66
C ASN A 200 3.41 30.28 -28.68
N LYS A 201 4.71 29.96 -28.71
CA LYS A 201 5.29 28.89 -29.54
C LYS A 201 5.35 27.56 -28.79
N GLU A 202 5.28 26.45 -29.52
CA GLU A 202 5.38 25.08 -29.01
C GLU A 202 6.87 24.67 -28.84
N GLY A 203 7.15 23.58 -28.12
CA GLY A 203 8.50 23.02 -27.96
C GLY A 203 9.33 23.55 -26.78
N HIS A 204 8.84 24.55 -26.03
CA HIS A 204 9.48 25.04 -24.80
C HIS A 204 8.45 25.63 -23.83
N ASN A 205 8.84 25.89 -22.57
CA ASN A 205 7.96 26.48 -21.55
C ASN A 205 8.40 27.92 -21.21
N LYS A 206 7.61 28.62 -20.36
CA LYS A 206 7.90 30.02 -20.00
C LYS A 206 9.26 30.23 -19.34
N THR A 207 9.78 29.21 -18.65
CA THR A 207 11.05 29.29 -17.92
C THR A 207 12.26 29.12 -18.82
N THR A 208 12.09 28.48 -19.98
CA THR A 208 13.13 28.28 -21.00
C THR A 208 12.87 29.14 -22.25
N CYS A 209 12.04 30.18 -22.15
CA CYS A 209 11.71 31.04 -23.27
C CYS A 209 12.78 32.11 -23.46
N LEU A 210 13.38 32.17 -24.66
CA LEU A 210 14.37 33.19 -25.03
C LEU A 210 13.82 34.62 -25.05
N ARG A 211 12.49 34.81 -25.00
CA ARG A 211 11.83 36.13 -24.91
C ARG A 211 11.48 36.57 -23.48
N ARG A 212 11.98 35.85 -22.47
CA ARG A 212 11.63 36.13 -21.07
C ARG A 212 12.15 37.48 -20.57
N GLU A 213 13.24 37.98 -21.13
CA GLU A 213 13.92 39.20 -20.66
C GLU A 213 13.36 40.51 -21.23
N THR A 214 12.41 40.46 -22.17
CA THR A 214 11.88 41.68 -22.82
C THR A 214 10.53 42.17 -22.24
N ASN A 215 10.09 41.64 -21.09
CA ASN A 215 8.78 41.94 -20.48
C ASN A 215 8.87 42.67 -19.12
N THR A 216 9.99 43.34 -18.83
CA THR A 216 10.07 44.29 -17.71
C THR A 216 10.20 45.69 -18.26
N VAL A 217 9.28 46.57 -17.83
CA VAL A 217 9.14 48.05 -17.98
C VAL A 217 7.76 48.34 -18.59
N ASP A 218 6.77 48.85 -17.84
CA ASP A 218 6.71 50.23 -17.37
C ASP A 218 6.77 50.45 -15.83
N SER A 219 7.70 51.34 -15.44
CA SER A 219 7.78 52.09 -14.17
C SER A 219 7.04 53.46 -14.31
N PRO A 220 6.92 54.31 -13.26
CA PRO A 220 7.99 55.29 -12.91
C PRO A 220 8.08 55.55 -11.37
N ASP A 221 9.11 56.14 -10.74
CA ASP A 221 10.12 57.12 -11.17
C ASP A 221 11.29 57.25 -10.15
N LEU A 222 12.44 57.80 -10.62
CA LEU A 222 13.62 58.38 -9.94
C LEU A 222 14.47 57.48 -9.00
N SER A 223 15.79 57.38 -9.07
CA SER A 223 16.82 58.24 -9.67
C SER A 223 18.15 57.47 -9.83
N LEU A 224 18.95 58.00 -10.75
CA LEU A 224 20.28 57.64 -11.22
C LEU A 224 21.27 57.16 -10.14
N ASN A 225 22.09 56.16 -10.44
CA ASN A 225 23.52 56.37 -10.70
C ASN A 225 24.18 55.15 -11.33
N LEU A 226 24.84 55.42 -12.45
CA LEU A 226 25.56 54.51 -13.32
C LEU A 226 27.04 54.76 -13.06
N GLU A 227 27.66 53.98 -12.19
CA GLU A 227 29.11 53.86 -12.04
C GLU A 227 29.34 52.83 -10.94
N ASP A 228 29.52 51.57 -11.34
CA ASP A 228 30.67 50.80 -10.87
C ASP A 228 30.65 49.35 -11.40
N LEU A 229 31.79 49.02 -12.03
CA LEU A 229 32.40 47.70 -12.10
C LEU A 229 31.88 46.74 -13.19
N SER A 230 32.28 47.09 -14.42
CA SER A 230 33.00 46.14 -15.27
C SER A 230 34.05 45.37 -14.46
N ASN A 231 34.19 44.08 -14.79
CA ASN A 231 35.25 43.15 -14.39
C ASN A 231 34.93 42.28 -13.18
N ASN A 232 34.27 41.16 -13.44
CA ASN A 232 34.51 39.95 -12.66
C ASN A 232 35.50 39.08 -13.45
N THR A 233 36.79 39.16 -13.10
CA THR A 233 37.77 38.13 -13.47
C THR A 233 38.06 37.29 -12.24
N ILE A 234 37.61 36.05 -12.34
CA ILE A 234 37.99 34.83 -11.64
C ILE A 234 39.38 34.89 -11.01
N ARG A 235 39.50 34.45 -9.75
CA ARG A 235 40.67 33.72 -9.28
C ARG A 235 40.27 32.55 -8.38
N LEU A 236 40.60 31.36 -8.83
CA LEU A 236 40.80 30.16 -8.03
C LEU A 236 42.30 30.05 -7.71
N ASP A 237 42.54 29.43 -6.56
CA ASP A 237 43.70 28.65 -6.14
C ASP A 237 44.97 29.33 -5.59
N GLU A 238 45.28 28.85 -4.38
CA GLU A 238 46.53 28.31 -3.85
C GLU A 238 47.79 29.17 -3.66
N GLU A 239 48.30 28.97 -2.43
CA GLU A 239 49.69 28.80 -2.03
C GLU A 239 50.53 29.98 -1.49
N THR A 240 51.06 29.68 -0.30
CA THR A 240 52.39 30.00 0.25
C THR A 240 52.62 31.29 1.05
N ASP A 241 52.94 31.03 2.32
CA ASP A 241 54.16 31.43 3.02
C ASP A 241 54.31 32.82 3.65
N THR A 242 54.56 32.73 4.97
CA THR A 242 55.65 33.34 5.75
C THR A 242 55.32 34.39 6.83
N TRP A 243 55.99 34.12 7.96
CA TRP A 243 56.23 34.86 9.22
C TRP A 243 55.11 34.90 10.27
#